data_AF-A0A7V9PHU0-F1
#
_entry.id   AF-A0A7V9PHU0-F1
#
_cell.length_a   1.000
_cell.length_b   1.000
_cell.length_c   1.000
_cell.angle_alpha   90.00
_cell.angle_beta   90.00
_cell.angle_gamma   90.00
#
_symmetry.space_group_name_H-M   'P 1'
#
loop_
_entity.id
_entity.type
_entity.pdbx_description
1 polymer ?
#
loop_
_entity_poly.entity_id
_entity_poly.type
_entity_poly.pdbx_seq_one_letter_code
_entity_poly.pdbx_strand_id
1 'polypeptide(L)'
;MAAVVSAKWERWHPRLLALYAEGHTHADVASALSTESGQPFTPAACRQKYAEMKGQMAPEQVHRPMIQRPRVSQIIELNPQPFAVPIPRVARSNHGHDAKCWTALIFTDTHVPYQDEAALSVVYGLIRDVQPRVIVHLGDLLDCFKISRFTKDRNHILNTQDEIDGARRILHHVSELAPQARKVWLEGNHEHRLDELLNSLPGTASDLTRLRSIQQAMTWPALLG
;
A
#
# COMPACT_ATOMS: atom_id res chain seq x y z
N MET A 1 -41.51 -19.56 -41.68
CA MET A 1 -42.25 -19.27 -40.42
C MET A 1 -41.24 -19.44 -39.29
N ALA A 2 -40.90 -18.47 -38.46
CA ALA A 2 -41.73 -17.47 -37.79
C ALA A 2 -41.18 -16.04 -37.92
N ALA A 3 -42.10 -15.09 -38.01
CA ALA A 3 -41.82 -13.67 -37.96
C ALA A 3 -41.28 -13.31 -36.56
N VAL A 4 -40.00 -12.92 -36.48
CA VAL A 4 -39.53 -12.17 -35.32
C VAL A 4 -40.17 -10.79 -35.45
N VAL A 5 -41.26 -10.61 -34.73
CA VAL A 5 -41.87 -9.29 -34.53
C VAL A 5 -40.74 -8.36 -34.12
N SER A 6 -40.49 -7.34 -34.94
CA SER A 6 -39.59 -6.23 -34.64
C SER A 6 -40.07 -5.59 -33.33
N ALA A 7 -39.60 -6.11 -32.20
CA ALA A 7 -39.76 -5.42 -30.93
C ALA A 7 -39.14 -4.04 -31.13
N LYS A 8 -39.93 -2.99 -30.92
CA LYS A 8 -39.41 -1.62 -30.93
C LYS A 8 -38.50 -1.47 -29.71
N TRP A 9 -37.24 -1.86 -29.89
CA TRP A 9 -36.19 -1.82 -28.86
C TRP A 9 -36.11 -0.46 -28.17
N GLU A 10 -36.42 0.61 -28.90
CA GLU A 10 -36.54 1.98 -28.41
C GLU A 10 -37.34 2.10 -27.11
N ARG A 11 -38.44 1.35 -26.96
CA ARG A 11 -39.26 1.37 -25.73
C ARG A 11 -38.59 0.68 -24.53
N TRP A 12 -37.70 -0.28 -24.80
CA TRP A 12 -37.08 -1.14 -23.79
C TRP A 12 -35.63 -0.76 -23.49
N HIS A 13 -35.06 0.19 -24.23
CA HIS A 13 -33.70 0.71 -24.02
C HIS A 13 -33.42 1.15 -22.57
N PRO A 14 -34.28 1.96 -21.91
CA PRO A 14 -34.00 2.39 -20.54
C PRO A 14 -34.01 1.21 -19.55
N ARG A 15 -34.93 0.27 -19.74
CA ARG A 15 -35.07 -0.91 -18.88
C ARG A 15 -33.90 -1.87 -19.05
N LEU A 16 -33.46 -2.09 -20.28
CA LEU A 16 -32.28 -2.88 -20.62
C LEU A 16 -31.03 -2.33 -19.91
N LEU A 17 -30.78 -1.01 -20.01
CA LEU A 17 -29.64 -0.36 -19.36
C LEU A 17 -29.68 -0.48 -17.83
N ALA A 18 -30.85 -0.27 -17.23
CA ALA A 18 -31.03 -0.38 -15.78
C ALA A 18 -30.66 -1.78 -15.27
N LEU A 19 -31.16 -2.83 -15.93
CA LEU A 19 -30.87 -4.21 -15.53
C LEU A 19 -29.36 -4.55 -15.65
N TYR A 20 -28.65 -4.02 -16.66
CA TYR A 20 -27.20 -4.19 -16.72
C TYR A 20 -26.43 -3.36 -15.68
N ALA A 21 -26.92 -2.17 -15.34
CA ALA A 21 -26.33 -1.33 -14.29
C ALA A 21 -26.50 -1.96 -12.90
N GLU A 22 -27.60 -2.69 -12.68
CA GLU A 22 -27.87 -3.50 -11.49
C GLU A 22 -27.03 -4.80 -11.43
N GLY A 23 -26.29 -5.14 -12.50
CA GLY A 23 -25.37 -6.28 -12.53
C GLY A 23 -26.01 -7.63 -12.91
N HIS A 24 -27.22 -7.64 -13.47
CA HIS A 24 -27.90 -8.88 -13.88
C HIS A 24 -27.22 -9.57 -15.06
N THR A 25 -27.32 -10.91 -15.14
CA THR A 25 -26.74 -11.68 -16.23
C THR A 25 -27.57 -11.57 -17.51
N HIS A 26 -26.99 -11.87 -18.68
CA HIS A 26 -27.70 -11.82 -19.98
C HIS A 26 -28.98 -12.67 -20.00
N ALA A 27 -29.02 -13.78 -19.25
CA ALA A 27 -30.17 -14.66 -19.15
C ALA A 27 -31.29 -14.02 -18.30
N ASP A 28 -30.93 -13.41 -17.18
CA ASP A 28 -31.86 -12.73 -16.28
C ASP A 28 -32.49 -11.51 -16.95
N VAL A 29 -31.69 -10.74 -17.68
CA VAL A 29 -32.16 -9.60 -18.47
C VAL A 29 -33.18 -10.04 -19.53
N ALA A 30 -32.89 -11.11 -20.27
CA ALA A 30 -33.79 -11.64 -21.28
C ALA A 30 -35.10 -12.18 -20.68
N SER A 31 -35.01 -12.85 -19.53
CA SER A 31 -36.17 -13.37 -18.80
C SER A 31 -37.08 -12.25 -18.29
N ALA A 32 -36.49 -11.22 -17.66
CA ALA A 32 -37.21 -10.06 -17.15
C ALA A 32 -37.90 -9.29 -18.28
N LEU A 33 -37.18 -8.97 -19.36
CA LEU A 33 -37.77 -8.28 -20.51
C LEU A 33 -38.85 -9.11 -21.19
N SER A 34 -38.68 -10.44 -21.26
CA SER A 34 -39.70 -11.31 -21.85
C SER A 34 -40.98 -11.35 -21.02
N THR A 35 -40.83 -11.39 -19.70
CA THR A 35 -41.94 -11.39 -18.75
C THR A 35 -42.69 -10.07 -18.76
N GLU A 36 -41.98 -8.94 -18.77
CA GLU A 36 -42.57 -7.59 -18.73
C GLU A 36 -43.21 -7.19 -20.07
N SER A 37 -42.64 -7.63 -21.20
CA SER A 37 -43.13 -7.26 -22.53
C SER A 37 -44.19 -8.20 -23.10
N GLY A 38 -44.29 -9.43 -22.56
CA GLY A 38 -45.06 -10.51 -23.17
C GLY A 38 -44.51 -10.99 -24.51
N GLN A 39 -43.30 -10.56 -24.90
CA GLN A 39 -42.62 -10.94 -26.15
C GLN A 39 -41.33 -11.70 -25.85
N PRO A 40 -40.92 -12.67 -26.69
CA PRO A 40 -39.69 -13.41 -26.44
C PRO A 40 -38.45 -12.55 -26.72
N PHE A 41 -37.67 -12.26 -25.68
CA PHE A 41 -36.33 -11.68 -25.78
C PHE A 41 -35.28 -12.77 -25.57
N THR A 42 -34.25 -12.81 -26.42
CA THR A 42 -33.14 -13.75 -26.28
C THR A 42 -31.94 -13.10 -25.60
N PRO A 43 -31.12 -13.85 -24.84
CA PRO A 43 -29.91 -13.33 -24.21
C PRO A 43 -28.93 -12.73 -25.23
N ALA A 44 -28.80 -13.35 -26.40
CA ALA A 44 -27.94 -12.88 -27.49
C ALA A 44 -28.37 -11.51 -28.01
N ALA A 45 -29.67 -11.30 -28.21
CA ALA A 45 -30.20 -10.02 -28.69
C ALA A 45 -30.04 -8.91 -27.63
N CYS A 46 -30.27 -9.21 -26.35
CA CYS A 46 -30.07 -8.26 -25.25
C CYS A 46 -28.60 -7.85 -25.11
N ARG A 47 -27.66 -8.80 -25.26
CA ARG A 47 -26.21 -8.54 -25.25
C ARG A 47 -25.79 -7.66 -26.42
N GLN A 48 -26.24 -7.99 -27.63
CA GLN A 48 -25.92 -7.22 -28.83
C GLN A 48 -26.43 -5.77 -28.71
N LYS A 49 -27.69 -5.58 -28.29
CA LYS A 49 -28.27 -4.24 -28.13
C LYS A 49 -27.55 -3.42 -27.07
N TYR A 50 -27.19 -4.04 -25.95
CA TYR A 50 -26.41 -3.38 -24.90
C TYR A 50 -25.02 -2.96 -25.40
N ALA A 51 -24.35 -3.78 -26.20
CA ALA A 51 -23.05 -3.43 -26.78
C ALA A 51 -23.15 -2.27 -27.79
N GLU A 52 -24.19 -2.25 -28.64
CA GLU A 52 -24.48 -1.13 -29.54
C GLU A 52 -24.69 0.17 -28.77
N MET A 53 -25.47 0.13 -27.68
CA MET A 53 -25.75 1.30 -26.85
C MET A 53 -24.53 1.76 -26.06
N LYS A 54 -23.77 0.82 -25.48
CA LYS A 54 -22.53 1.13 -24.75
C LYS A 54 -21.45 1.72 -25.67
N GLY A 55 -21.42 1.32 -26.95
CA GLY A 55 -20.53 1.93 -27.95
C GLY A 55 -20.90 3.36 -28.34
N GLN A 56 -22.17 3.76 -28.18
CA GLN A 56 -22.66 5.12 -28.41
C GLN A 56 -22.59 6.02 -27.16
N MET A 57 -22.54 5.42 -25.97
CA MET A 57 -22.23 6.14 -24.75
C MET A 57 -20.74 6.45 -24.73
N ALA A 58 -20.36 7.69 -25.08
CA ALA A 58 -19.00 8.16 -24.84
C ALA A 58 -18.64 7.83 -23.38
N PRO A 59 -17.47 7.22 -23.11
CA PRO A 59 -17.06 6.97 -21.75
C PRO A 59 -17.10 8.31 -21.02
N GLU A 60 -17.94 8.39 -19.99
CA GLU A 60 -18.04 9.56 -19.14
C GLU A 60 -16.61 9.92 -18.73
N GLN A 61 -16.13 11.09 -19.20
CA GLN A 61 -14.78 11.53 -18.86
C GLN A 61 -14.78 11.70 -17.35
N VAL A 62 -14.22 10.73 -16.63
CA VAL A 62 -13.95 10.85 -15.22
C VAL A 62 -12.98 12.01 -15.09
N HIS A 63 -13.53 13.19 -14.80
CA HIS A 63 -12.74 14.38 -14.52
C HIS A 63 -12.11 14.16 -13.15
N ARG A 64 -11.00 13.41 -13.13
CA ARG A 64 -10.14 13.37 -11.95
C ARG A 64 -9.58 14.77 -11.84
N PRO A 65 -9.91 15.54 -10.78
CA PRO A 65 -9.27 16.82 -10.59
C PRO A 65 -7.76 16.55 -10.60
N MET A 66 -7.05 17.15 -11.55
CA MET A 66 -5.59 17.16 -11.49
C MET A 66 -5.24 17.93 -10.23
N ILE A 67 -4.91 17.20 -9.16
CA ILE A 67 -4.25 17.80 -8.01
C ILE A 67 -2.90 18.27 -8.53
N GLN A 68 -2.83 19.55 -8.90
CA GLN A 68 -1.55 20.16 -9.25
C GLN A 68 -0.71 20.13 -7.98
N ARG A 69 0.27 19.23 -7.96
CA ARG A 69 1.27 19.23 -6.91
C ARG A 69 1.94 20.61 -6.93
N PRO A 70 1.98 21.34 -5.81
CA PRO A 70 2.64 22.62 -5.76
C PRO A 70 4.09 22.47 -6.24
N ARG A 71 4.58 23.46 -6.97
CA ARG A 71 5.97 23.43 -7.44
C ARG A 71 6.87 23.51 -6.20
N VAL A 72 7.99 22.80 -6.21
CA VAL A 72 8.93 22.79 -5.09
C VAL A 72 9.31 24.22 -4.65
N SER A 73 9.49 25.14 -5.61
CA SER A 73 9.75 26.57 -5.34
C SER A 73 8.66 27.28 -4.54
N GLN A 74 7.42 26.81 -4.60
CA GLN A 74 6.28 27.37 -3.85
C GLN A 74 6.19 26.80 -2.43
N ILE A 75 6.93 25.73 -2.13
CA ILE A 75 6.90 25.02 -0.85
C ILE A 75 8.16 25.32 -0.03
N ILE A 76 9.31 25.53 -0.68
CA ILE A 76 10.60 25.81 0.00
C ILE A 76 10.50 27.04 0.92
N GLU A 77 9.74 28.05 0.54
CA GLU A 77 9.59 29.30 1.31
C GLU A 77 8.48 29.23 2.37
N LEU A 78 7.70 28.14 2.43
CA LEU A 78 6.69 27.98 3.46
C LEU A 78 7.41 27.66 4.78
N ASN A 79 7.16 28.49 5.79
CA ASN A 79 7.53 28.12 7.15
C ASN A 79 6.90 26.75 7.46
N PRO A 80 7.69 25.75 7.90
CA PRO A 80 7.16 24.44 8.24
C PRO A 80 6.10 24.66 9.31
N GLN A 81 4.84 24.39 8.95
CA GLN A 81 3.78 24.41 9.94
C GLN A 81 4.05 23.24 10.89
N PRO A 82 4.10 23.46 12.22
CA PRO A 82 4.18 22.34 13.15
C PRO A 82 3.03 21.39 12.81
N PHE A 83 3.36 20.11 12.63
CA PHE A 83 2.43 19.08 12.21
C PHE A 83 1.37 18.86 13.29
N ALA A 84 0.36 19.73 13.32
CA ALA A 84 -0.75 19.71 14.26
C ALA A 84 -1.83 18.74 13.74
N VAL A 85 -1.45 17.49 13.51
CA VAL A 85 -2.44 16.45 13.23
C VAL A 85 -3.06 16.06 14.56
N PRO A 86 -4.38 16.20 14.74
CA PRO A 86 -5.03 15.75 15.97
C PRO A 86 -4.76 14.25 16.11
N ILE A 87 -4.05 13.87 17.18
CA ILE A 87 -3.76 12.48 17.50
C ILE A 87 -5.12 11.78 17.70
N PRO A 88 -5.47 10.80 16.85
CA PRO A 88 -6.74 10.09 17.00
C PRO A 88 -6.77 9.46 18.38
N ARG A 89 -7.77 9.82 19.20
CA ARG A 89 -8.01 9.11 20.46
C ARG A 89 -8.28 7.65 20.10
N VAL A 90 -7.68 6.72 20.83
CA VAL A 90 -7.91 5.28 20.67
C VAL A 90 -9.41 5.04 20.51
N ALA A 91 -9.81 4.51 19.35
CA ALA A 91 -11.21 4.24 19.07
C ALA A 91 -11.71 3.24 20.11
N ARG A 92 -12.62 3.67 20.99
CA ARG A 92 -13.34 2.74 21.87
C ARG A 92 -14.26 1.91 20.97
N SER A 93 -14.22 0.58 21.10
CA SER A 93 -15.13 -0.27 20.35
C SER A 93 -16.57 0.02 20.77
N ASN A 94 -17.45 0.36 19.82
CA ASN A 94 -18.91 0.43 20.04
C ASN A 94 -19.56 -0.96 20.22
N HIS A 95 -18.75 -2.02 20.23
CA HIS A 95 -19.20 -3.39 20.40
C HIS A 95 -19.15 -3.68 21.91
N GLY A 96 -20.32 -3.90 22.51
CA GLY A 96 -20.52 -3.92 23.96
C GLY A 96 -19.47 -4.75 24.71
N HIS A 97 -18.98 -4.18 25.82
CA HIS A 97 -18.14 -4.67 26.93
C HIS A 97 -17.06 -5.78 26.73
N ASP A 98 -17.12 -6.63 25.71
CA ASP A 98 -16.25 -7.81 25.49
C ASP A 98 -15.50 -7.84 24.15
N ALA A 99 -15.74 -6.91 23.22
CA ALA A 99 -14.99 -6.86 21.97
C ALA A 99 -13.59 -6.25 22.17
N LYS A 100 -12.60 -7.12 22.39
CA LYS A 100 -11.18 -6.79 22.54
C LYS A 100 -10.64 -6.17 21.25
N CYS A 101 -10.62 -4.84 21.16
CA CYS A 101 -9.99 -4.13 20.05
C CYS A 101 -8.47 -4.03 20.30
N TRP A 102 -7.67 -4.31 19.27
CA TRP A 102 -6.21 -4.16 19.31
C TRP A 102 -5.78 -3.03 18.40
N THR A 103 -4.86 -2.21 18.89
CA THR A 103 -4.23 -1.17 18.08
C THR A 103 -2.88 -1.65 17.57
N ALA A 104 -2.62 -1.42 16.29
CA ALA A 104 -1.31 -1.60 15.68
C ALA A 104 -0.80 -0.27 15.15
N LEU A 105 0.50 -0.03 15.30
CA LEU A 105 1.20 1.10 14.68
C LEU A 105 2.07 0.56 13.55
N ILE A 106 2.01 1.22 12.39
CA ILE A 106 2.71 0.80 11.17
C ILE A 106 3.47 2.01 10.64
N PHE A 107 4.75 1.83 10.34
CA PHE A 107 5.63 2.83 9.73
C PHE A 107 6.64 2.15 8.80
N THR A 108 7.35 2.91 7.97
CA THR A 108 8.18 2.38 6.87
C THR A 108 9.14 3.45 6.38
N ASP A 109 10.09 3.08 5.51
CA ASP A 109 10.92 4.02 4.74
C ASP A 109 11.67 5.01 5.62
N THR A 110 12.28 4.49 6.69
CA THR A 110 13.06 5.31 7.63
C THR A 110 14.40 5.72 7.01
N HIS A 111 15.01 4.86 6.16
CA HIS A 111 16.24 5.15 5.41
C HIS A 111 17.38 5.75 6.26
N VAL A 112 17.81 5.03 7.31
CA VAL A 112 18.93 5.45 8.15
C VAL A 112 20.22 5.58 7.31
N PRO A 113 20.97 6.71 7.39
CA PRO A 113 20.92 7.76 8.40
C PRO A 113 20.22 9.06 7.96
N TYR A 114 19.42 9.00 6.90
CA TYR A 114 18.74 10.15 6.29
C TYR A 114 17.28 10.33 6.75
N GLN A 115 16.89 9.66 7.84
CA GLN A 115 15.56 9.74 8.40
C GLN A 115 15.14 11.19 8.70
N ASP A 116 13.86 11.49 8.49
CA ASP A 116 13.27 12.74 8.98
C ASP A 116 12.99 12.63 10.49
N GLU A 117 13.81 13.32 11.28
CA GLU A 117 13.70 13.32 12.74
C GLU A 117 12.37 13.88 13.25
N ALA A 118 11.74 14.81 12.53
CA ALA A 118 10.43 15.34 12.90
C ALA A 118 9.34 14.30 12.67
N ALA A 119 9.39 13.55 11.56
CA ALA A 119 8.48 12.45 11.29
C ALA A 119 8.63 11.32 12.33
N LEU A 120 9.87 10.92 12.66
CA LEU A 120 10.11 9.93 13.71
C LEU A 120 9.63 10.39 15.08
N SER A 121 9.79 11.68 15.42
CA SER A 121 9.26 12.24 16.67
C SER A 121 7.74 12.08 16.79
N VAL A 122 7.00 12.25 15.68
CA VAL A 122 5.55 11.97 15.64
C VAL A 122 5.27 10.49 15.89
N VAL A 123 6.01 9.59 15.24
CA VAL A 123 5.89 8.14 15.46
C VAL A 123 6.13 7.79 16.93
N TYR A 124 7.18 8.32 17.55
CA TYR A 124 7.49 8.10 18.96
C TYR A 124 6.39 8.65 19.89
N GLY A 125 5.83 9.82 19.58
CA GLY A 125 4.68 10.37 20.30
C GLY A 125 3.47 9.44 20.23
N LEU A 126 3.15 8.93 19.04
CA LEU A 126 2.05 7.98 18.85
C LEU A 126 2.29 6.66 19.61
N ILE A 127 3.51 6.12 19.58
CA ILE A 127 3.86 4.91 20.35
C ILE A 127 3.61 5.14 21.83
N ARG A 128 4.08 6.28 22.37
CA ARG A 128 3.94 6.65 23.78
C ARG A 128 2.48 6.78 24.19
N ASP A 129 1.67 7.48 23.40
CA ASP A 129 0.29 7.82 23.74
C ASP A 129 -0.67 6.64 23.53
N VAL A 130 -0.48 5.87 22.46
CA VAL A 130 -1.40 4.79 22.06
C VAL A 130 -1.05 3.47 22.74
N GLN A 131 0.23 3.25 23.09
CA GLN A 131 0.74 1.95 23.58
C GLN A 131 0.24 0.78 22.71
N PRO A 132 0.57 0.77 21.40
CA PRO A 132 0.03 -0.21 20.47
C PRO A 132 0.43 -1.64 20.89
N ARG A 133 -0.46 -2.60 20.66
CA ARG A 133 -0.18 -4.02 20.91
C ARG A 133 0.82 -4.58 19.91
N VAL A 134 0.83 -4.05 18.69
CA VAL A 134 1.72 -4.47 17.62
C VAL A 134 2.36 -3.25 16.97
N ILE A 135 3.67 -3.29 16.75
CA ILE A 135 4.41 -2.30 15.97
C ILE A 135 4.99 -3.01 14.75
N VAL A 136 4.78 -2.46 13.57
CA VAL A 136 5.28 -3.01 12.31
C VAL A 136 6.11 -1.96 11.59
N HIS A 137 7.35 -2.30 11.25
CA HIS A 137 8.12 -1.58 10.23
C HIS A 137 8.02 -2.36 8.91
N LEU A 138 7.57 -1.72 7.84
CA LEU A 138 7.30 -2.43 6.58
C LEU A 138 8.54 -2.66 5.69
N GLY A 139 9.70 -2.14 6.08
CA GLY A 139 10.95 -2.29 5.32
C GLY A 139 11.59 -0.95 5.03
N ASP A 140 12.75 -0.98 4.37
CA ASP A 140 13.55 0.20 4.04
C ASP A 140 13.91 1.02 5.30
N LEU A 141 14.37 0.30 6.32
CA LEU A 141 14.91 0.88 7.55
C LEU A 141 16.33 1.39 7.32
N LEU A 142 17.16 0.64 6.60
CA LEU A 142 18.50 1.04 6.19
C LEU A 142 18.46 1.69 4.81
N ASP A 143 19.28 2.72 4.56
CA ASP A 143 19.41 3.25 3.20
C ASP A 143 20.30 2.33 2.32
N CYS A 144 21.29 1.66 2.92
CA CYS A 144 22.26 0.84 2.20
C CYS A 144 23.00 1.67 1.12
N PHE A 145 23.39 2.89 1.46
CA PHE A 145 23.89 3.89 0.51
C PHE A 145 25.16 3.41 -0.21
N LYS A 146 26.14 2.93 0.57
CA LYS A 146 27.44 2.51 0.02
C LYS A 146 27.34 1.32 -0.93
N ILE A 147 26.40 0.42 -0.68
CA ILE A 147 26.23 -0.83 -1.42
C ILE A 147 25.20 -0.69 -2.56
N SER A 148 24.53 0.46 -2.63
CA SER A 148 23.65 0.82 -3.74
C SER A 148 24.40 0.94 -5.06
N ARG A 149 23.70 0.74 -6.18
CA ARG A 149 24.23 0.96 -7.54
C ARG A 149 24.34 2.44 -7.93
N PHE A 150 23.68 3.34 -7.21
CA PHE A 150 23.62 4.76 -7.58
C PHE A 150 24.96 5.48 -7.40
N THR A 151 25.10 6.66 -8.02
CA THR A 151 26.29 7.51 -7.87
C THR A 151 26.44 7.95 -6.41
N LYS A 152 27.63 7.77 -5.85
CA LYS A 152 27.91 8.10 -4.46
C LYS A 152 28.50 9.50 -4.36
N ASP A 153 28.03 10.26 -3.38
CA ASP A 153 28.69 11.49 -2.99
C ASP A 153 30.07 11.15 -2.41
N ARG A 154 31.09 11.86 -2.88
CA ARG A 154 32.48 11.72 -2.39
C ARG A 154 32.62 12.16 -0.94
N ASN A 155 31.71 13.01 -0.45
CA ASN A 155 31.71 13.52 0.92
C ASN A 155 30.99 12.58 1.91
N HIS A 156 30.40 11.48 1.44
CA HIS A 156 29.72 10.54 2.32
C HIS A 156 30.72 9.73 3.16
N ILE A 157 30.78 10.04 4.45
CA ILE A 157 31.75 9.46 5.40
C ILE A 157 31.25 8.15 6.03
N LEU A 158 29.94 8.02 6.25
CA LEU A 158 29.34 6.91 6.99
C LEU A 158 29.44 5.62 6.21
N ASN A 159 29.50 4.50 6.89
CA ASN A 159 29.54 3.17 6.30
C ASN A 159 28.30 2.34 6.70
N THR A 160 28.14 1.17 6.08
CA THR A 160 26.99 0.29 6.35
C THR A 160 26.86 -0.11 7.83
N GLN A 161 27.97 -0.23 8.57
CA GLN A 161 27.92 -0.47 10.02
C GLN A 161 27.33 0.72 10.77
N ASP A 162 27.68 1.95 10.38
CA ASP A 162 27.12 3.15 11.01
C ASP A 162 25.60 3.24 10.78
N GLU A 163 25.13 2.83 9.59
CA GLU A 163 23.71 2.74 9.26
C GLU A 163 23.01 1.70 10.15
N ILE A 164 23.59 0.50 10.28
CA ILE A 164 23.07 -0.56 11.15
C ILE A 164 23.00 -0.08 12.60
N ASP A 165 24.06 0.55 13.12
CA ASP A 165 24.09 1.05 14.49
C ASP A 165 23.03 2.14 14.72
N GLY A 166 22.80 3.00 13.73
CA GLY A 166 21.71 3.99 13.74
C GLY A 166 20.33 3.33 13.80
N ALA A 167 20.08 2.33 12.95
CA ALA A 167 18.82 1.58 12.95
C ALA A 167 18.59 0.88 14.29
N ARG A 168 19.64 0.28 14.89
CA ARG A 168 19.56 -0.34 16.21
C ARG A 168 19.15 0.65 17.29
N ARG A 169 19.66 1.89 17.25
CA ARG A 169 19.25 2.95 18.20
C ARG A 169 17.77 3.28 18.07
N ILE A 170 17.27 3.41 16.84
CA ILE A 170 15.84 3.66 16.57
C ILE A 170 14.97 2.52 17.10
N LEU A 171 15.31 1.27 16.77
CA LEU A 171 14.53 0.11 17.20
C LEU A 171 14.61 -0.12 18.71
N HIS A 172 15.75 0.18 19.33
CA HIS A 172 15.90 0.18 20.78
C HIS A 172 14.96 1.21 21.42
N HIS A 173 14.97 2.45 20.91
CA HIS A 173 14.10 3.51 21.42
C HIS A 173 12.61 3.16 21.28
N VAL A 174 12.19 2.60 20.13
CA VAL A 174 10.83 2.07 19.93
C VAL A 174 10.50 0.98 20.96
N SER A 175 11.48 0.15 21.30
CA SER A 175 11.31 -0.92 22.29
C SER A 175 11.18 -0.40 23.72
N GLU A 176 11.90 0.66 24.07
CA GLU A 176 11.75 1.36 25.35
C GLU A 176 10.38 2.04 25.48
N LEU A 177 9.90 2.66 24.40
CA LEU A 177 8.60 3.35 24.40
C LEU A 177 7.40 2.40 24.48
N ALA A 178 7.52 1.18 23.96
CA ALA A 178 6.48 0.16 23.98
C ALA A 178 7.05 -1.24 24.30
N PRO A 179 7.43 -1.49 25.57
CA PRO A 179 8.07 -2.74 25.96
C PRO A 179 7.16 -3.96 25.76
N GLN A 180 5.85 -3.79 25.91
CA GLN A 180 4.85 -4.86 25.79
C GLN A 180 4.36 -5.10 24.36
N ALA A 181 4.73 -4.24 23.40
CA ALA A 181 4.30 -4.39 22.02
C ALA A 181 5.02 -5.57 21.34
N ARG A 182 4.28 -6.36 20.57
CA ARG A 182 4.87 -7.29 19.59
C ARG A 182 5.47 -6.46 18.45
N LYS A 183 6.73 -6.68 18.13
CA LYS A 183 7.45 -5.94 17.10
C LYS A 183 7.68 -6.82 15.89
N VAL A 184 7.41 -6.30 14.71
CA VAL A 184 7.58 -7.00 13.43
C VAL A 184 8.38 -6.09 12.51
N TRP A 185 9.56 -6.53 12.11
CA TRP A 185 10.44 -5.81 11.21
C TRP A 185 10.48 -6.56 9.89
N LEU A 186 9.86 -5.99 8.85
CA LEU A 186 9.89 -6.56 7.51
C LEU A 186 11.09 -6.03 6.75
N GLU A 187 11.49 -6.78 5.73
CA GLU A 187 12.53 -6.38 4.79
C GLU A 187 11.93 -5.53 3.67
N GLY A 188 12.63 -4.48 3.28
CA GLY A 188 12.39 -3.73 2.06
C GLY A 188 13.43 -4.04 0.99
N ASN A 189 13.35 -3.31 -0.12
CA ASN A 189 14.30 -3.49 -1.22
C ASN A 189 15.68 -2.90 -0.91
N HIS A 190 15.81 -2.06 0.12
CA HIS A 190 17.12 -1.59 0.58
C HIS A 190 17.86 -2.69 1.33
N GLU A 191 17.20 -3.38 2.26
CA GLU A 191 17.79 -4.52 2.99
C GLU A 191 18.18 -5.66 2.04
N HIS A 192 17.37 -5.94 1.01
CA HIS A 192 17.70 -6.96 -0.02
C HIS A 192 19.03 -6.69 -0.73
N ARG A 193 19.51 -5.44 -0.79
CA ARG A 193 20.83 -5.12 -1.38
C ARG A 193 21.98 -5.72 -0.59
N LEU A 194 21.80 -5.93 0.72
CA LEU A 194 22.80 -6.59 1.55
C LEU A 194 22.93 -8.07 1.14
N ASP A 195 21.80 -8.73 0.89
CA ASP A 195 21.79 -10.12 0.41
C ASP A 195 22.42 -10.22 -0.98
N GLU A 196 22.10 -9.30 -1.88
CA GLU A 196 22.75 -9.22 -3.20
C GLU A 196 24.26 -9.03 -3.08
N LEU A 197 24.71 -8.15 -2.18
CA LEU A 197 26.13 -7.95 -1.92
C LEU A 197 26.79 -9.25 -1.45
N LEU A 198 26.24 -9.90 -0.42
CA LEU A 198 26.80 -11.13 0.15
C LEU A 198 26.88 -12.27 -0.87
N ASN A 199 25.89 -12.37 -1.76
CA ASN A 199 25.84 -13.35 -2.84
C ASN A 199 26.80 -13.02 -3.99
N SER A 200 27.12 -11.73 -4.19
CA SER A 200 28.02 -11.27 -5.26
C SER A 200 29.52 -11.30 -4.90
N LEU A 201 29.86 -11.59 -3.64
CA LEU A 201 31.26 -11.59 -3.19
C LEU A 201 32.09 -12.65 -3.95
N PRO A 202 33.25 -12.29 -4.52
CA PRO A 202 34.05 -13.20 -5.32
C PRO A 202 34.98 -14.10 -4.48
N GLY A 203 35.30 -15.27 -5.03
CA GLY A 203 36.35 -16.15 -4.53
C GLY A 203 36.15 -16.60 -3.08
N THR A 204 37.23 -16.64 -2.31
CA THR A 204 37.24 -17.13 -0.92
C THR A 204 36.40 -16.29 0.04
N ALA A 205 36.05 -15.05 -0.31
CA ALA A 205 35.12 -14.24 0.48
C ALA A 205 33.70 -14.83 0.47
N SER A 206 33.28 -15.46 -0.63
CA SER A 206 31.99 -16.18 -0.72
C SER A 206 31.95 -17.38 0.22
N ASP A 207 33.07 -18.05 0.44
CA ASP A 207 33.10 -19.21 1.34
C ASP A 207 32.86 -18.80 2.80
N LEU A 208 33.27 -17.58 3.19
CA LEU A 208 32.94 -17.02 4.51
C LEU A 208 31.43 -16.79 4.64
N THR A 209 30.75 -16.23 3.64
CA THR A 209 29.30 -15.97 3.72
C THR A 209 28.48 -17.26 3.79
N ARG A 210 29.06 -18.41 3.42
CA ARG A 210 28.43 -19.74 3.52
C ARG A 210 28.60 -20.39 4.90
N LEU A 211 29.42 -19.82 5.78
CA LEU A 211 29.54 -20.32 7.14
C LEU A 211 28.21 -20.14 7.87
N ARG A 212 27.69 -21.22 8.48
CA ARG A 212 26.40 -21.21 9.18
C ARG A 212 26.29 -20.11 10.23
N SER A 213 27.38 -19.83 10.96
CA SER A 213 27.43 -18.76 11.96
C SER A 213 27.26 -17.36 11.34
N ILE A 214 27.81 -17.15 10.14
CA ILE A 214 27.69 -15.88 9.41
C ILE A 214 26.29 -15.77 8.82
N GLN A 215 25.78 -16.82 8.16
CA GLN A 215 24.43 -16.82 7.60
C GLN A 215 23.37 -16.54 8.67
N GLN A 216 23.50 -17.14 9.86
CA GLN A 216 22.56 -16.91 10.95
C GLN A 216 22.61 -15.47 11.49
N ALA A 217 23.78 -14.83 11.48
CA ALA A 217 23.95 -13.46 11.96
C ALA A 217 23.54 -12.41 10.91
N MET A 218 23.62 -12.76 9.62
CA MET A 218 23.39 -11.85 8.50
C MET A 218 21.96 -11.88 7.94
N THR A 219 21.04 -12.61 8.57
CA THR A 219 19.61 -12.56 8.19
C THR A 219 18.92 -11.35 8.81
N TRP A 220 17.91 -10.85 8.13
CA TRP A 220 16.99 -9.91 8.75
C TRP A 220 15.98 -10.64 9.66
N PRO A 221 15.57 -10.04 10.79
CA PRO A 221 16.12 -8.85 11.42
C PRO A 221 17.29 -9.15 12.37
N ALA A 222 17.86 -10.36 12.36
CA ALA A 222 18.93 -10.79 13.27
C ALA A 222 20.18 -9.88 13.21
N LEU A 223 20.46 -9.28 12.05
CA LEU A 223 21.50 -8.25 11.85
C LEU A 223 21.41 -7.09 12.86
N LEU A 224 20.20 -6.80 13.34
CA LEU A 224 19.92 -5.68 14.24
C LEU A 224 20.15 -6.02 15.73
N GLY A 225 20.55 -7.26 16.04
CA GLY A 225 20.88 -7.73 17.39
C GLY A 225 19.70 -8.26 18.16
#